data_AF-A0A9Q3KSR2-F1
#
_entry.id   AF-A0A9Q3KSR2-F1
#
_cell.length_a   1.000
_cell.length_b   1.000
_cell.length_c   1.000
_cell.angle_alpha   90.00
_cell.angle_beta   90.00
_cell.angle_gamma   90.00
#
_symmetry.space_group_name_H-M   'P 1'
#
loop_
_entity.id
_entity.type
_entity.pdbx_description
1 polymer ?
#
loop_
_entity_poly.entity_id
_entity_poly.type
_entity_poly.pdbx_seq_one_letter_code
_entity_poly.pdbx_strand_id
1 'polypeptide(L)'
;MSIPGALAFSIYVDWFNAHGKSTRLASIGPIMLICLNLPPSERLNPENVYVAGIIPGPKEPTSLQLNYLLMPHFNELKELWKGYHLSPTSAGPSGSFMRVAILTDIADVVAMCKLTGLISHSGNHFCSFCTIHKAQIEEIGPQFHYTRSYQNHK
;
A
#
# COMPACT_ATOMS: atom_id res chain seq x y z
N MET A 1 2.47 -24.01 -3.98
CA MET A 1 3.59 -24.54 -3.17
C MET A 1 4.28 -23.33 -2.55
N SER A 2 4.05 -23.05 -1.26
CA SER A 2 4.62 -21.88 -0.57
C SER A 2 6.11 -22.12 -0.30
N ILE A 3 6.98 -21.21 -0.73
CA ILE A 3 8.40 -21.23 -0.36
C ILE A 3 8.48 -21.02 1.15
N PRO A 4 9.07 -21.94 1.94
CA PRO A 4 9.23 -21.74 3.38
C PRO A 4 9.91 -20.40 3.67
N GLY A 5 9.34 -19.63 4.59
CA GLY A 5 9.83 -18.29 4.94
C GLY A 5 9.40 -17.15 4.02
N ALA A 6 8.61 -17.40 2.96
CA ALA A 6 8.05 -16.33 2.14
C ALA A 6 6.77 -15.75 2.76
N LEU A 7 6.84 -14.49 3.20
CA LEU A 7 5.71 -13.73 3.71
C LEU A 7 5.25 -12.69 2.68
N ALA A 8 3.95 -12.65 2.45
CA ALA A 8 3.26 -11.70 1.62
C ALA A 8 2.46 -10.76 2.50
N PHE A 9 2.57 -9.45 2.26
CA PHE A 9 1.82 -8.43 2.97
C PHE A 9 1.04 -7.54 2.01
N SER A 10 -0.07 -7.00 2.49
CA SER A 10 -0.68 -5.78 1.95
C SER A 10 -0.21 -4.58 2.75
N ILE A 11 -0.05 -3.44 2.09
CA ILE A 11 0.16 -2.16 2.77
C ILE A 11 -1.16 -1.38 2.81
N TYR A 12 -1.55 -0.91 3.98
CA TYR A 12 -2.71 -0.04 4.17
C TYR A 12 -2.24 1.37 4.51
N VAL A 13 -2.76 2.36 3.79
CA VAL A 13 -2.56 3.79 4.08
C VAL A 13 -3.88 4.51 3.85
N ASP A 14 -4.34 5.23 4.87
CA ASP A 14 -5.54 6.06 4.80
C ASP A 14 -5.41 7.21 5.79
N TRP A 15 -6.21 8.26 5.63
CA TRP A 15 -6.27 9.38 6.57
C TRP A 15 -7.69 9.62 7.05
N PHE A 16 -7.86 9.65 8.36
CA PHE A 16 -9.15 9.91 8.96
C PHE A 16 -9.06 11.04 9.99
N ASN A 17 -10.21 11.62 10.28
CA ASN A 17 -10.32 12.63 11.32
C ASN A 17 -10.42 11.96 12.70
N ALA A 18 -9.33 12.03 13.47
CA ALA A 18 -9.27 11.41 14.80
C ALA A 18 -10.24 12.05 15.82
N HIS A 19 -10.76 13.25 15.55
CA HIS A 19 -11.68 13.98 16.43
C HIS A 19 -13.16 13.85 16.01
N GLY A 20 -13.47 13.01 15.03
CA GLY A 20 -14.84 12.76 14.57
C GLY A 20 -15.39 13.78 13.57
N LYS A 21 -16.68 13.67 13.22
CA LYS A 21 -17.27 14.38 12.06
C LYS A 21 -17.41 15.89 12.21
N SER A 22 -17.37 16.43 13.43
CA SER A 22 -17.77 17.82 13.70
C SER A 22 -16.67 18.85 13.47
N THR A 23 -15.39 18.46 13.52
CA THR A 23 -14.27 19.42 13.47
C THR A 23 -13.08 18.78 12.76
N ARG A 24 -12.70 19.29 11.58
CA ARG A 24 -11.57 18.78 10.77
C ARG A 24 -10.22 19.23 11.33
N LEU A 25 -9.99 18.96 12.63
CA LEU A 25 -8.86 19.49 13.41
C LEU A 25 -7.57 18.71 13.16
N ALA A 26 -7.65 17.39 12.96
CA ALA A 26 -6.47 16.58 12.66
C ALA A 26 -6.80 15.37 11.78
N SER A 27 -6.19 15.35 10.60
CA SER A 27 -6.12 14.20 9.70
C SER A 27 -4.92 13.35 10.08
N ILE A 28 -5.15 12.17 10.67
CA ILE A 28 -4.09 11.24 11.09
C ILE A 28 -4.23 9.98 10.22
N GLY A 29 -3.11 9.39 9.82
CA GLY A 29 -3.13 8.22 8.95
C GLY A 29 -2.15 7.14 9.37
N PRO A 30 -2.59 5.88 9.61
CA PRO A 30 -1.68 4.79 9.89
C PRO A 30 -1.08 4.24 8.60
N ILE A 31 0.17 3.76 8.69
CA ILE A 31 0.79 2.91 7.69
C ILE A 31 0.81 1.50 8.30
N MET A 32 0.00 0.59 7.78
CA MET A 32 -0.14 -0.76 8.33
C MET A 32 0.29 -1.81 7.30
N LEU A 33 0.88 -2.90 7.78
CA LEU A 33 1.16 -4.10 6.98
C LEU A 33 0.27 -5.24 7.49
N ILE A 34 -0.45 -5.87 6.55
CA ILE A 34 -1.39 -6.97 6.83
C ILE A 34 -0.86 -8.25 6.20
N CYS A 35 -0.62 -9.28 7.00
CA CYS A 35 -0.06 -10.54 6.52
C CYS A 35 -1.10 -11.35 5.72
N LEU A 36 -0.83 -11.56 4.43
CA LEU A 36 -1.72 -12.29 3.52
C LEU A 36 -1.60 -13.81 3.65
N ASN A 37 -0.55 -14.30 4.31
CA ASN A 37 -0.38 -15.72 4.61
C ASN A 37 -1.36 -16.23 5.68
N LEU A 38 -1.95 -15.34 6.47
CA LEU A 38 -2.95 -15.72 7.47
C LEU A 38 -4.32 -15.99 6.81
N PRO A 39 -5.17 -16.84 7.42
CA PRO A 39 -6.56 -17.01 7.02
C PRO A 39 -7.29 -15.67 6.93
N PRO A 40 -8.13 -15.41 5.91
CA PRO A 40 -8.80 -14.12 5.74
C PRO A 40 -9.53 -13.60 6.97
N SER A 41 -10.11 -14.50 7.78
CA SER A 41 -10.82 -14.18 9.03
C SER A 41 -9.93 -13.66 10.15
N GLU A 42 -8.61 -13.84 10.07
CA GLU A 42 -7.66 -13.51 11.14
C GLU A 42 -6.77 -12.30 10.80
N ARG A 43 -6.71 -11.91 9.52
CA ARG A 43 -5.75 -10.90 9.02
C ARG A 43 -5.87 -9.53 9.67
N LEU A 44 -7.10 -9.15 10.06
CA LEU A 44 -7.40 -7.84 10.62
C LEU A 44 -7.58 -7.87 12.14
N ASN A 45 -7.28 -8.99 12.78
CA ASN A 45 -7.22 -9.00 14.24
C ASN A 45 -6.10 -8.06 14.69
N PRO A 46 -6.29 -7.25 15.76
CA PRO A 46 -5.30 -6.28 16.20
C PRO A 46 -3.89 -6.86 16.42
N GLU A 47 -3.78 -8.12 16.86
CA GLU A 47 -2.51 -8.82 17.06
C GLU A 47 -1.78 -9.20 15.77
N ASN A 48 -2.48 -9.23 14.63
CA ASN A 48 -1.96 -9.66 13.32
C ASN A 48 -1.67 -8.48 12.37
N VAL A 49 -1.94 -7.25 12.81
CA VAL A 49 -1.70 -6.03 12.02
C VAL A 49 -0.42 -5.36 12.50
N TYR A 50 0.55 -5.20 11.61
CA TYR A 50 1.80 -4.50 11.93
C TYR A 50 1.68 -3.02 11.60
N VAL A 51 1.70 -2.16 12.61
CA VAL A 51 1.69 -0.69 12.41
C VAL A 51 3.13 -0.24 12.16
N ALA A 52 3.46 0.00 10.89
CA ALA A 52 4.78 0.47 10.47
C ALA A 52 5.02 1.94 10.81
N GLY A 53 3.95 2.76 10.86
CA GLY A 53 4.06 4.16 11.23
C GLY A 53 2.72 4.85 11.42
N ILE A 54 2.75 6.04 12.03
CA ILE A 54 1.60 6.93 12.18
C ILE A 54 1.99 8.28 11.58
N ILE A 55 1.23 8.70 10.57
CA ILE A 55 1.37 10.00 9.91
C ILE A 55 0.63 11.04 10.75
N PRO A 56 1.33 12.01 11.34
CA PRO A 56 0.70 13.03 12.17
C PRO A 56 -0.12 14.00 11.31
N GLY A 57 -1.18 14.55 11.92
CA GLY A 57 -1.95 15.65 11.34
C GLY A 57 -1.25 17.01 11.47
N PRO A 58 -1.94 18.12 11.15
CA PRO A 58 -3.38 18.22 11.00
C PRO A 58 -3.93 17.93 9.61
N LYS A 59 -3.09 17.89 8.58
CA LYS A 59 -3.48 17.70 7.18
C LYS A 59 -2.89 16.42 6.62
N GLU A 60 -3.55 15.87 5.61
CA GLU A 60 -2.97 14.82 4.79
C GLU A 60 -1.63 15.29 4.19
N PRO A 61 -0.62 14.40 4.11
CA PRO A 61 0.62 14.71 3.45
C PRO A 61 0.41 14.88 1.94
N THR A 62 1.26 15.71 1.35
CA THR A 62 1.48 15.73 -0.11
C THR A 62 2.12 14.40 -0.56
N SER A 63 2.04 14.07 -1.85
CA SER A 63 2.68 12.85 -2.39
C SER A 63 4.17 12.80 -2.09
N LEU A 64 4.87 13.95 -2.17
CA LEU A 64 6.29 14.02 -1.86
C LEU A 64 6.57 13.76 -0.37
N GLN A 65 5.77 14.31 0.54
CA GLN A 65 5.89 14.06 1.97
C GLN A 65 5.63 12.60 2.31
N LEU A 66 4.60 12.00 1.69
CA LEU A 66 4.31 10.57 1.86
C LEU A 66 5.49 9.70 1.40
N ASN A 67 6.11 10.03 0.25
CA ASN A 67 7.29 9.31 -0.23
C ASN A 67 8.43 9.33 0.78
N TYR A 68 8.70 10.48 1.43
CA TYR A 68 9.73 10.56 2.46
C TYR A 68 9.41 9.71 3.70
N LEU A 69 8.14 9.67 4.10
CA LEU A 69 7.68 8.84 5.23
C LEU A 69 7.79 7.34 4.92
N LEU A 70 7.53 6.94 3.68
CA LEU A 70 7.56 5.53 3.26
C LEU A 70 8.95 5.03 2.87
N MET A 71 9.86 5.93 2.49
CA MET A 71 11.22 5.58 2.07
C MET A 71 11.97 4.62 3.01
N PRO A 72 12.01 4.84 4.35
CA PRO A 72 12.69 3.90 5.25
C PRO A 72 12.07 2.49 5.19
N HIS A 73 10.75 2.39 5.21
CA HIS A 73 10.04 1.11 5.13
C HIS A 73 10.32 0.39 3.81
N PHE A 74 10.29 1.10 2.69
CA PHE A 74 10.61 0.50 1.39
C PHE A 74 12.08 0.07 1.26
N ASN A 75 13.01 0.77 1.92
CA ASN A 75 14.40 0.34 1.94
C ASN A 75 14.57 -0.98 2.72
N GLU A 76 13.90 -1.13 3.87
CA GLU A 76 13.87 -2.38 4.62
C GLU A 76 13.21 -3.52 3.82
N LEU A 77 12.05 -3.24 3.19
CA LEU A 77 11.35 -4.21 2.34
C LEU A 77 12.21 -4.68 1.14
N LYS A 78 13.02 -3.79 0.56
CA LYS A 78 13.97 -4.17 -0.51
C LYS A 78 15.03 -5.15 -0.02
N GLU A 79 15.53 -4.99 1.20
CA GLU A 79 16.47 -5.95 1.79
C GLU A 79 15.78 -7.27 2.15
N LEU A 80 14.57 -7.21 2.73
CA LEU A 80 13.77 -8.40 3.03
C LEU A 80 13.37 -9.18 1.78
N TRP A 81 13.21 -8.53 0.62
CA TRP A 81 12.93 -9.20 -0.65
C TRP A 81 14.11 -10.06 -1.13
N LYS A 82 15.35 -9.59 -0.94
CA LYS A 82 16.58 -10.38 -1.25
C LYS A 82 16.64 -11.61 -0.33
N GLY A 83 16.22 -11.41 0.91
CA GLY A 83 16.05 -12.43 1.93
C GLY A 83 16.90 -12.15 3.15
N TYR A 84 16.39 -12.55 4.30
CA TYR A 84 16.97 -12.26 5.60
C TYR A 84 17.01 -13.53 6.44
N HIS A 85 18.13 -13.76 7.14
CA HIS A 85 18.26 -14.89 8.03
C HIS A 85 17.94 -14.45 9.46
N LEU A 86 16.78 -14.86 9.96
CA LEU A 86 16.40 -14.63 11.34
C LEU A 86 17.35 -15.37 12.26
N SER A 87 17.69 -14.74 13.39
CA SER A 87 18.41 -15.38 14.48
C SER A 87 17.63 -16.60 15.01
N PRO A 88 18.30 -17.50 15.74
CA PRO A 88 17.64 -18.63 16.39
C PRO A 88 16.40 -18.19 17.18
N THR A 89 15.28 -18.88 16.93
CA THR A 89 14.00 -18.61 17.61
C THR A 89 13.59 -19.84 18.42
N SER A 90 12.51 -19.73 19.20
CA SER A 90 11.90 -20.90 19.87
C SER A 90 11.48 -22.00 18.90
N ALA A 91 11.27 -21.69 17.62
CA ALA A 91 10.95 -22.67 16.58
C ALA A 91 12.16 -23.48 16.11
N GLY A 92 13.40 -23.03 16.37
CA GLY A 92 14.59 -23.79 15.99
C GLY A 92 15.92 -23.07 16.25
N PRO A 93 16.96 -23.81 16.68
CA PRO A 93 18.27 -23.25 17.02
C PRO A 93 19.07 -22.79 15.79
N SER A 94 18.67 -23.18 14.59
CA SER A 94 19.29 -22.77 13.32
C SER A 94 18.76 -21.44 12.79
N GLY A 95 17.76 -20.82 13.43
CA GLY A 95 17.06 -19.67 12.86
C GLY A 95 16.20 -20.05 11.65
N SER A 96 15.80 -19.05 10.87
CA SER A 96 14.97 -19.26 9.68
C SER A 96 15.26 -18.22 8.62
N PHE A 97 15.39 -18.67 7.37
CA PHE A 97 15.46 -17.76 6.23
C PHE A 97 14.06 -17.25 5.88
N MET A 98 13.92 -15.95 5.65
CA MET A 98 12.66 -15.34 5.27
C MET A 98 12.82 -14.39 4.09
N ARG A 99 11.75 -14.24 3.31
CA ARG A 99 11.59 -13.19 2.30
C ARG A 99 10.26 -12.50 2.50
N VAL A 100 10.22 -11.18 2.33
CA VAL A 100 8.99 -10.40 2.45
C VAL A 100 8.68 -9.69 1.13
N ALA A 101 7.41 -9.71 0.73
CA ALA A 101 6.91 -9.01 -0.44
C ALA A 101 5.63 -8.25 -0.13
N ILE A 102 5.48 -7.04 -0.69
CA ILE A 102 4.20 -6.33 -0.70
C ILE A 102 3.48 -6.69 -1.99
N LEU A 103 2.28 -7.27 -1.90
CA LEU A 103 1.53 -7.73 -3.07
C LEU A 103 0.46 -6.74 -3.53
N THR A 104 -0.10 -5.95 -2.63
CA THR A 104 -1.13 -4.96 -2.96
C THR A 104 -1.15 -3.86 -1.92
N ASP A 105 -1.53 -2.67 -2.34
CA ASP A 105 -1.99 -1.64 -1.42
C ASP A 105 -3.49 -1.75 -1.17
N ILE A 106 -3.93 -1.25 -0.01
CA ILE A 106 -5.32 -1.12 0.40
C ILE A 106 -5.49 0.30 0.87
N ALA A 107 -6.19 1.10 0.08
CA ALA A 107 -6.31 2.53 0.30
C ALA A 107 -7.55 3.05 -0.43
N ASP A 108 -8.06 4.22 -0.04
CA ASP A 108 -8.98 4.93 -0.93
C ASP A 108 -8.25 5.37 -2.22
N VAL A 109 -8.99 5.80 -3.24
CA VAL A 109 -8.38 6.13 -4.55
C VAL A 109 -7.34 7.25 -4.43
N VAL A 110 -7.55 8.23 -3.54
CA VAL A 110 -6.63 9.36 -3.36
C VAL A 110 -5.33 8.88 -2.73
N ALA A 111 -5.42 8.08 -1.68
CA ALA A 111 -4.29 7.51 -0.96
C ALA A 111 -3.52 6.50 -1.81
N MET A 112 -4.22 5.62 -2.55
CA MET A 112 -3.64 4.71 -3.53
C MET A 112 -2.80 5.48 -4.56
N CYS A 113 -3.36 6.52 -5.17
CA CYS A 113 -2.63 7.32 -6.16
C CYS A 113 -1.36 7.97 -5.56
N LYS A 114 -1.43 8.50 -4.32
CA LYS A 114 -0.26 9.07 -3.64
C LYS A 114 0.80 8.00 -3.35
N LEU A 115 0.39 6.82 -2.90
CA LEU A 115 1.27 5.70 -2.52
C LEU A 115 1.96 5.07 -3.74
N THR A 116 1.23 4.90 -4.83
CA THR A 116 1.70 4.21 -6.04
C THR A 116 2.36 5.16 -7.06
N GLY A 117 2.21 6.48 -6.87
CA GLY A 117 2.65 7.48 -7.84
C GLY A 117 1.76 7.56 -9.07
N LEU A 118 0.54 7.00 -9.03
CA LEU A 118 -0.42 7.06 -10.12
C LEU A 118 -1.09 8.44 -10.21
N ILE A 119 -1.58 8.75 -11.40
CA ILE A 119 -2.35 9.97 -11.66
C ILE A 119 -3.62 9.96 -10.78
N SER A 120 -3.90 11.09 -10.13
CA SER A 120 -5.11 11.28 -9.30
C SER A 120 -6.40 11.15 -10.11
N HIS A 121 -7.49 10.81 -9.43
CA HIS A 121 -8.86 10.82 -9.98
C HIS A 121 -9.25 12.16 -10.65
N SER A 122 -8.60 13.27 -10.29
CA SER A 122 -8.83 14.58 -10.88
C SER A 122 -8.12 14.80 -12.22
N GLY A 123 -7.21 13.90 -12.62
CA GLY A 123 -6.48 13.99 -13.88
C GLY A 123 -7.33 13.68 -15.11
N ASN A 124 -6.85 14.12 -16.27
CA ASN A 124 -7.49 13.82 -17.56
C ASN A 124 -7.45 12.33 -17.90
N HIS A 125 -6.46 11.62 -17.39
CA HIS A 125 -6.19 10.21 -17.60
C HIS A 125 -6.29 9.48 -16.25
N PHE A 126 -7.49 9.52 -15.66
CA PHE A 126 -7.74 9.13 -14.27
C PHE A 126 -7.70 7.61 -14.05
N CYS A 127 -7.93 6.81 -15.09
CA CYS A 127 -7.91 5.35 -14.97
C CYS A 127 -6.48 4.81 -14.96
N SER A 128 -6.16 4.04 -13.92
CA SER A 128 -4.88 3.35 -13.77
C SER A 128 -4.74 2.10 -14.67
N PHE A 129 -5.75 1.78 -15.48
CA PHE A 129 -5.70 0.57 -16.32
C PHE A 129 -5.82 0.89 -17.80
N CYS A 130 -6.67 1.85 -18.18
CA CYS A 130 -6.93 2.15 -19.58
C CYS A 130 -6.66 3.60 -19.94
N THR A 131 -6.60 3.87 -21.24
CA THR A 131 -6.30 5.18 -21.83
C THR A 131 -7.47 6.15 -21.83
N ILE A 132 -8.59 5.84 -21.15
CA ILE A 132 -9.77 6.71 -21.14
C ILE A 132 -9.42 8.14 -20.72
N HIS A 133 -9.88 9.09 -21.53
CA HIS A 133 -9.80 10.50 -21.23
C HIS A 133 -11.07 10.93 -20.47
N LYS A 134 -10.94 11.85 -19.51
CA LYS A 134 -12.06 12.34 -18.68
C LYS A 134 -13.22 12.91 -19.51
N ALA A 135 -12.92 13.49 -20.67
CA ALA A 135 -13.95 13.99 -21.60
C ALA A 135 -14.80 12.86 -22.22
N GLN A 136 -14.33 11.62 -22.18
CA GLN A 136 -14.96 10.43 -22.75
C GLN A 136 -15.41 9.46 -21.65
N ILE A 137 -15.66 9.94 -20.43
CA ILE A 137 -15.97 9.08 -19.27
C ILE A 137 -17.20 8.18 -19.48
N GLU A 138 -18.14 8.61 -20.33
CA GLU A 138 -19.35 7.88 -20.68
C GLU A 138 -19.13 6.78 -21.74
N GLU A 139 -17.97 6.74 -22.40
CA GLU A 139 -17.64 5.75 -23.43
C GLU A 139 -17.19 4.43 -22.79
N ILE A 140 -18.11 3.72 -22.14
CA ILE A 140 -17.80 2.50 -21.38
C ILE A 140 -17.71 1.29 -22.33
N GLY A 141 -16.51 0.68 -22.42
CA GLY A 141 -16.31 -0.59 -23.12
C GLY A 141 -14.88 -0.80 -23.63
N PRO A 142 -14.43 -2.06 -23.77
CA PRO A 142 -13.08 -2.40 -24.24
C PRO A 142 -12.81 -1.96 -25.70
N GLN A 143 -13.84 -1.65 -26.47
CA GLN A 143 -13.73 -1.13 -27.83
C GLN A 143 -13.29 0.34 -27.89
N PHE A 144 -13.48 1.10 -26.81
CA PHE A 144 -13.19 2.53 -26.77
C PHE A 144 -11.81 2.83 -26.18
N HIS A 145 -11.30 1.94 -25.32
CA HIS A 145 -10.08 2.18 -24.55
C HIS A 145 -9.18 0.95 -24.54
N TYR A 146 -7.87 1.18 -24.64
CA TYR A 146 -6.88 0.12 -24.57
C TYR A 146 -6.20 0.11 -23.20
N THR A 147 -5.71 -1.06 -22.79
CA THR A 147 -4.88 -1.18 -21.58
C THR A 147 -3.61 -0.35 -21.74
N ARG A 148 -3.24 0.42 -20.71
CA ARG A 148 -1.99 1.16 -20.70
C ARG A 148 -0.81 0.21 -20.63
N SER A 149 0.23 0.51 -21.41
CA SER A 149 1.56 -0.04 -21.16
C SER A 149 2.22 0.71 -20.00
N TYR A 150 3.22 0.11 -19.36
CA TYR A 150 4.06 0.79 -18.35
C TYR A 150 4.66 2.12 -18.86
N GLN A 151 4.94 2.23 -20.16
CA GLN A 151 5.45 3.47 -20.76
C GLN A 151 4.38 4.57 -20.83
N ASN A 152 3.11 4.19 -21.01
CA ASN A 152 1.95 5.08 -21.12
C ASN A 152 1.38 5.49 -19.74
N HIS A 153 2.03 5.07 -18.66
CA HIS A 153 1.69 5.42 -17.28
C HIS A 153 2.40 6.68 -16.76
N LYS A 154 3.34 7.23 -17.53
CA LYS A 154 4.07 8.47 -17.20
C LYS A 154 3.30 9.71 -17.58
#